data_AF-J0KB71-F1
#
_entry.id   AF-J0KB71-F1
#
_cell.length_a   1.000
_cell.length_b   1.000
_cell.length_c   1.000
_cell.angle_alpha   90.00
_cell.angle_beta   90.00
_cell.angle_gamma   90.00
#
_symmetry.space_group_name_H-M   'P 1'
#
loop_
_entity.id
_entity.type
_entity.pdbx_description
1 polymer ?
#
loop_
_entity_poly.entity_id
_entity_poly.type
_entity_poly.pdbx_seq_one_letter_code
_entity_poly.pdbx_strand_id
1 'polypeptide(L)' 'MRFTDWLDAEPGRNKAVAEHFGLTPSAITHWRRAVPRSRMRELHALTQGAVDFAGMLPSKSRGGSGPGPKAPDAEGC' A
#
# COMPACT_ATOMS: atom_id res chain seq x y z
N MET A 1 9.27 9.58 2.95
CA MET A 1 9.44 8.38 3.80
C MET A 1 8.45 7.30 3.40
N ARG A 2 8.76 6.01 3.56
CA ARG A 2 7.82 4.90 3.32
C ARG A 2 6.96 4.67 4.57
N PHE A 3 5.71 4.22 4.38
CA PHE A 3 4.82 3.92 5.51
C PHE A 3 5.41 2.82 6.42
N THR A 4 6.03 1.79 5.84
CA THR A 4 6.70 0.71 6.58
C THR A 4 7.85 1.21 7.45
N ASP A 5 8.62 2.17 6.94
CA ASP A 5 9.78 2.76 7.63
C ASP A 5 9.33 3.63 8.80
N TRP A 6 8.26 4.41 8.61
CA TRP A 6 7.65 5.19 9.69
C TRP A 6 7.06 4.33 10.81
N LEU A 7 6.49 3.16 10.43
CA LEU A 7 6.03 2.16 11.39
C LEU A 7 7.18 1.45 12.11
N ASP A 8 8.29 1.21 11.43
CA ASP A 8 9.46 0.52 12.00
C ASP A 8 10.28 1.44 12.93
N ALA A 9 10.26 2.74 12.66
CA ALA A 9 10.91 3.76 13.48
C ALA A 9 10.46 3.77 14.95
N GLU A 10 9.26 3.26 15.24
CA GLU A 10 8.75 3.17 16.61
C GLU A 10 7.80 1.98 16.76
N PRO A 11 8.16 0.93 17.53
CA PRO A 11 7.40 -0.32 17.61
C PRO A 11 5.98 -0.18 18.20
N GLY A 12 5.61 0.99 18.72
CA GLY A 12 4.26 1.32 19.19
C GLY A 12 3.33 1.93 18.14
N ARG A 13 3.88 2.52 17.06
CA ARG A 13 3.08 3.21 16.03
C ARG A 13 2.11 2.29 15.31
N ASN A 14 2.50 1.03 15.13
CA ASN A 14 1.65 0.02 14.50
C ASN A 14 0.34 -0.19 15.27
N LYS A 15 0.43 -0.22 16.61
CA LYS A 15 -0.74 -0.35 17.49
C LYS A 15 -1.51 0.96 17.58
N ALA A 16 -0.83 2.09 17.67
CA ALA A 16 -1.47 3.41 17.70
C ALA A 16 -2.29 3.69 16.42
N VAL A 17 -1.75 3.36 15.24
CA VAL A 17 -2.49 3.47 13.96
C VAL A 17 -3.64 2.46 13.92
N ALA A 18 -3.45 1.23 14.42
CA ALA A 18 -4.52 0.25 14.51
C ALA A 18 -5.69 0.78 15.35
N GLU A 19 -5.42 1.32 16.54
CA GLU A 19 -6.45 1.88 17.41
C GLU A 19 -7.10 3.14 16.83
N HIS A 20 -6.30 4.05 16.25
CA HIS A 20 -6.81 5.28 15.66
C HIS A 20 -7.78 5.01 14.50
N PHE A 21 -7.48 4.01 13.66
CA PHE A 21 -8.33 3.62 12.54
C PHE A 21 -9.37 2.54 12.90
N GLY A 22 -9.42 2.08 14.15
CA GLY A 22 -10.29 0.98 14.58
C GLY A 22 -10.03 -0.32 13.80
N LEU A 23 -8.78 -0.58 13.43
CA LEU A 23 -8.37 -1.69 12.60
C LEU A 23 -7.69 -2.81 13.38
N THR A 24 -7.78 -4.01 12.81
CA THR A 24 -7.03 -5.16 13.32
C THR A 24 -5.56 -5.07 12.92
N PRO A 25 -4.64 -5.68 13.71
CA PRO A 25 -3.22 -5.75 13.36
C PRO A 25 -2.97 -6.44 12.00
N SER A 26 -3.85 -7.36 11.60
CA SER A 26 -3.84 -7.98 10.27
C SER A 26 -4.08 -6.97 9.15
N ALA A 27 -4.98 -6.01 9.35
CA ALA A 27 -5.24 -4.95 8.36
C ALA A 27 -4.02 -4.03 8.20
N ILE A 28 -3.35 -3.66 9.30
CA ILE A 28 -2.10 -2.89 9.24
C ILE A 28 -1.01 -3.65 8.50
N THR A 29 -0.90 -4.96 8.73
CA THR A 29 0.04 -5.82 8.01
C THR A 29 -0.27 -5.85 6.51
N HIS A 30 -1.55 -5.85 6.14
CA HIS A 30 -1.99 -5.72 4.74
C HIS A 30 -1.66 -4.33 4.16
N TRP A 31 -1.74 -3.27 4.97
CA TRP A 31 -1.41 -1.90 4.55
C TRP A 31 0.07 -1.67 4.29
N ARG A 32 0.95 -2.43 4.96
CA ARG A 32 2.38 -2.46 4.61
C ARG A 32 2.61 -2.87 3.15
N ARG A 33 1.67 -3.63 2.55
CA ARG A 33 1.67 -3.95 1.12
C ARG A 33 0.91 -2.92 0.30
N ALA A 34 -0.32 -2.58 0.66
CA ALA A 34 -1.13 -1.62 -0.09
C ALA A 34 -2.07 -0.83 0.84
N VAL A 35 -1.84 0.48 0.96
CA VAL A 35 -2.74 1.38 1.69
C VAL A 35 -3.92 1.76 0.80
N PRO A 36 -5.18 1.72 1.28
CA PRO A 36 -6.35 2.19 0.54
C PRO A 36 -6.29 3.70 0.28
N ARG A 37 -6.59 4.14 -0.95
CA ARG A 37 -6.58 5.58 -1.30
C ARG A 37 -7.50 6.43 -0.43
N SER A 38 -8.65 5.90 -0.02
CA SER A 38 -9.57 6.61 0.88
C SER A 38 -8.95 6.94 2.23
N ARG A 39 -7.97 6.14 2.69
CA ARG A 39 -7.33 6.30 4.00
C ARG A 39 -5.96 6.95 3.94
N MET A 40 -5.35 7.08 2.75
CA MET A 40 -4.07 7.78 2.58
C MET A 40 -4.14 9.23 3.05
N ARG A 41 -5.26 9.92 2.83
CA ARG A 41 -5.42 11.33 3.23
C ARG A 41 -5.44 11.49 4.75
N GLU A 42 -6.17 10.63 5.45
CA GLU A 42 -6.17 10.57 6.91
C GLU A 42 -4.82 10.15 7.46
N LEU A 43 -4.15 9.16 6.85
CA LEU A 43 -2.82 8.73 7.26
C LEU A 43 -1.78 9.84 7.11
N HIS A 44 -1.84 10.60 6.02
CA HIS A 44 -0.98 11.76 5.79
C HIS A 44 -1.25 12.87 6.81
N ALA A 45 -2.52 13.11 7.16
CA ALA A 45 -2.90 14.04 8.21
C ALA A 45 -2.42 13.59 9.61
N LEU A 46 -2.59 12.31 9.94
CA LEU A 46 -2.17 11.71 11.20
C LEU A 46 -0.65 11.76 11.38
N THR A 47 0.08 11.52 10.30
CA THR A 47 1.56 11.58 10.28
C THR A 47 2.10 13.00 10.12
N GLN A 48 1.22 14.01 10.05
CA GLN A 48 1.56 15.41 9.78
C GLN A 48 2.48 15.61 8.55
N GLY A 49 2.32 14.76 7.53
CA GLY A 49 3.15 14.78 6.32
C GLY A 49 4.51 14.06 6.44
N ALA A 50 4.77 13.33 7.53
CA ALA A 50 5.98 12.51 7.65
C ALA A 50 5.99 11.35 6.63
N VAL A 51 4.83 10.80 6.29
CA VAL A 51 4.67 9.75 5.27
C VAL A 51 4.07 10.34 4.02
N ASP A 52 4.77 10.22 2.89
CA ASP A 52 4.32 10.72 1.59
C ASP A 52 3.35 9.74 0.91
N PHE A 53 2.40 10.26 0.11
CA PHE A 53 1.44 9.46 -0.65
C PHE A 53 2.12 8.42 -1.56
N ALA A 54 3.23 8.77 -2.21
CA ALA A 54 4.01 7.85 -3.04
C ALA A 54 4.67 6.74 -2.20
N GLY A 55 4.93 6.99 -0.92
CA GLY A 55 5.45 6.03 0.05
C GLY A 55 4.38 5.13 0.68
N MET A 56 3.10 5.44 0.50
CA MET A 56 1.94 4.62 0.93
C MET A 56 1.42 3.70 -0.19
N LEU A 57 1.72 4.04 -1.44
CA LEU A 57 1.39 3.19 -2.57
C LEU A 57 2.30 1.96 -2.58
N PRO A 58 1.77 0.77 -2.95
CA PRO A 58 2.63 -0.37 -3.25
C PRO A 58 3.64 0.09 -4.30
N SER A 59 4.93 0.04 -3.95
CA SER A 59 5.96 0.14 -4.97
C SER A 59 5.71 -0.98 -5.95
N LYS A 60 5.28 -0.59 -7.15
CA LYS A 60 4.96 -1.48 -8.26
C LYS A 60 6.22 -2.26 -8.59
N SER A 61 6.37 -3.41 -7.94
CA SER A 61 7.43 -4.36 -8.21
C SER A 61 6.92 -5.75 -7.85
N ARG A 62 6.31 -6.31 -8.91
CA ARG A 62 6.14 -7.72 -9.28
C ARG A 62 4.81 -8.39 -8.93
N GLY A 63 3.99 -8.56 -9.98
CA GLY A 63 2.99 -9.62 -10.08
C GLY A 63 1.75 -9.33 -10.94
N GLY A 64 1.91 -9.22 -12.27
CA GLY A 64 0.96 -9.69 -13.29
C GLY A 64 -0.48 -9.16 -13.34
N SER A 65 -0.74 -8.21 -14.25
CA SER A 65 -1.88 -8.21 -15.20
C SER A 65 -1.75 -6.96 -16.10
N GLY A 66 -0.72 -6.97 -16.96
CA GLY A 66 -0.77 -6.28 -18.24
C GLY A 66 -1.34 -7.27 -19.28
N PRO A 67 -2.04 -6.78 -20.31
CA PRO A 67 -2.94 -7.58 -21.13
C PRO A 67 -2.19 -8.72 -21.82
N GLY A 68 -2.82 -9.90 -21.89
CA GLY A 68 -2.24 -11.06 -22.56
C GLY A 68 -1.84 -10.72 -24.00
N PRO A 69 -0.72 -11.26 -24.51
CA PRO A 69 -0.49 -11.24 -25.94
C PRO A 69 -1.56 -12.15 -26.56
N LYS A 70 -2.58 -11.55 -27.17
CA LYS A 70 -3.44 -12.24 -28.13
C LYS A 70 -2.49 -12.76 -29.22
N ALA A 71 -2.40 -14.07 -29.36
CA ALA A 71 -1.66 -14.69 -30.45
C ALA A 71 -2.10 -14.08 -31.79
N PRO A 72 -1.18 -13.79 -32.73
CA PRO A 72 -1.56 -13.37 -34.05
C PRO A 72 -2.31 -14.53 -34.74
N ASP A 73 -3.46 -14.18 -35.31
CA ASP A 73 -4.15 -14.93 -36.35
C ASP A 73 -3.13 -15.52 -37.34
N ALA A 74 -3.01 -16.83 -37.35
CA ALA A 74 -2.35 -17.57 -38.41
C ALA A 74 -3.05 -18.93 -38.51
N GLU A 75 -3.98 -19.03 -39.44
CA GLU A 75 -3.99 -20.08 -40.46
C GLU A 75 -5.18 -19.85 -41.39
N GLY A 76 -4.91 -19.11 -42.46
CA GLY A 76 -5.52 -19.41 -43.75
C GLY A 76 -4.63 -20.45 -44.43
N CYS A 77 -5.22 -21.60 -44.73
CA CYS A 77 -4.85 -22.45 -45.85
C CYS A 77 -6.09 -23.24 -46.28
#